data_AF-A0A8T6HXN6-F1
#
_entry.id   AF-A0A8T6HXN6-F1
#
_cell.length_a   1.000
_cell.length_b   1.000
_cell.length_c   1.000
_cell.angle_alpha   90.00
_cell.angle_beta   90.00
_cell.angle_gamma   90.00
#
_symmetry.space_group_name_H-M   'P 1'
#
loop_
_entity.id
_entity.type
_entity.pdbx_description
1 polymer ?
#
loop_
_entity_poly.entity_id
_entity_poly.type
_entity_poly.pdbx_seq_one_letter_code
_entity_poly.pdbx_strand_id
1 'polypeptide(L)'
;MHSGQHSVVLAAMADGIGDLTFASAEWVAAAQDVLSETAAKHAKGLADLGRFSLCEVAHNPPAYLRAGGTLAWHARFDGATVTAEAGELDAGDCDLKIEGDHSVMSNLGRIVSHGKDPAVVAAAQARLQKLSKWEFNGAFPQHAVLGTVLRTLHDAMAPRTMPRFVWMSPEWVSSARHIVSTRAASAKYADGLRDVVYTFAEEFTDTPRYAFPDGANGGFWIRCDRGAVTVGSGPLPEALQPADTLTKGVYTPVVPVGRTVNAAMTDADKEEQASYSKAAFRRDKTTGQPPVTQTSPSEKGPMPPELARVLAPLHDELSKRTSGDLPADYEPDIKPEWAAPSGFDRDADYDPSWLRYEEVDIYGEPRG
;
A
#
# COMPACT_ATOMS: atom_id res chain seq x y z
N MET A 1 -20.09 -12.58 9.28
CA MET A 1 -20.57 -12.13 7.96
C MET A 1 -20.61 -10.60 7.91
N HIS A 2 -19.55 -9.98 7.38
CA HIS A 2 -19.54 -8.58 6.93
C HIS A 2 -19.19 -8.54 5.44
N SER A 3 -19.86 -9.38 4.64
CA SER A 3 -19.79 -9.29 3.18
C SER A 3 -20.58 -8.06 2.74
N GLY A 4 -19.92 -6.90 2.66
CA GLY A 4 -20.50 -5.72 1.99
C GLY A 4 -20.36 -4.36 2.67
N GLN A 5 -19.66 -4.21 3.81
CA GLN A 5 -19.26 -2.86 4.22
C GLN A 5 -18.06 -2.44 3.38
N HIS A 6 -18.29 -1.53 2.43
CA HIS A 6 -17.23 -0.86 1.69
C HIS A 6 -16.26 -0.23 2.70
N SER A 7 -14.98 -0.57 2.61
CA SER A 7 -13.94 0.06 3.42
C SER A 7 -14.08 1.58 3.34
N VAL A 8 -14.29 2.24 4.48
CA VAL A 8 -14.50 3.70 4.54
C VAL A 8 -13.32 4.46 3.93
N VAL A 9 -12.12 3.89 4.05
CA VAL A 9 -10.89 4.41 3.43
C VAL A 9 -10.99 4.33 1.92
N LEU A 10 -11.33 3.16 1.35
CA LEU A 10 -11.49 3.02 -0.10
C LEU A 10 -12.60 3.91 -0.66
N ALA A 11 -13.70 4.11 0.10
CA ALA A 11 -14.79 4.98 -0.32
C ALA A 11 -14.37 6.46 -0.44
N ALA A 12 -13.46 6.91 0.43
CA ALA A 12 -12.92 8.27 0.45
C ALA A 12 -11.78 8.50 -0.56
N MET A 13 -11.08 7.43 -0.97
CA MET A 13 -9.93 7.55 -1.86
C MET A 13 -10.30 7.90 -3.31
N ALA A 14 -9.33 8.47 -4.03
CA ALA A 14 -9.36 8.58 -5.48
C ALA A 14 -9.43 7.19 -6.15
N ASP A 15 -10.08 7.12 -7.30
CA ASP A 15 -10.10 5.91 -8.13
C ASP A 15 -8.70 5.58 -8.67
N GLY A 16 -8.49 4.31 -9.04
CA GLY A 16 -7.20 3.83 -9.55
C GLY A 16 -6.21 3.44 -8.46
N ILE A 17 -4.95 3.27 -8.83
CA ILE A 17 -3.91 2.73 -7.93
C ILE A 17 -2.71 3.65 -7.73
N GLY A 18 -2.72 4.84 -8.34
CA GLY A 18 -1.58 5.76 -8.33
C GLY A 18 -0.36 5.21 -9.09
N ASP A 19 0.50 6.12 -9.51
CA ASP A 19 1.72 5.84 -10.27
C ASP A 19 2.97 6.44 -9.62
N LEU A 20 2.80 7.31 -8.62
CA LEU A 20 3.89 8.02 -7.93
C LEU A 20 3.92 7.67 -6.45
N THR A 21 5.09 7.31 -5.92
CA THR A 21 5.25 7.09 -4.48
C THR A 21 5.28 8.42 -3.74
N PHE A 22 4.49 8.56 -2.69
CA PHE A 22 4.43 9.78 -1.88
C PHE A 22 5.83 10.26 -1.47
N ALA A 23 6.08 11.56 -1.64
CA ALA A 23 7.34 12.25 -1.37
C ALA A 23 8.58 11.77 -2.17
N SER A 24 8.42 10.89 -3.17
CA SER A 24 9.48 10.60 -4.15
C SER A 24 9.77 11.83 -5.03
N ALA A 25 10.93 11.88 -5.67
CA ALA A 25 11.32 12.99 -6.54
C ALA A 25 10.30 13.24 -7.66
N GLU A 26 9.77 12.18 -8.27
CA GLU A 26 8.74 12.28 -9.32
C GLU A 26 7.40 12.78 -8.77
N TRP A 27 7.03 12.36 -7.56
CA TRP A 27 5.84 12.87 -6.87
C TRP A 27 5.97 14.36 -6.57
N VAL A 28 7.13 14.79 -6.06
CA VAL A 28 7.39 16.20 -5.74
C VAL A 28 7.41 17.06 -6.98
N ALA A 29 7.99 16.59 -8.09
CA ALA A 29 7.96 17.31 -9.36
C ALA A 29 6.52 17.55 -9.84
N ALA A 30 5.66 16.52 -9.76
CA ALA A 30 4.24 16.67 -10.08
C ALA A 30 3.50 17.60 -9.10
N ALA A 31 3.84 17.53 -7.80
CA ALA A 31 3.27 18.43 -6.79
C ALA A 31 3.67 19.90 -7.04
N GLN A 32 4.91 20.15 -7.48
CA GLN A 32 5.40 21.49 -7.83
C GLN A 32 4.59 22.11 -8.96
N ASP A 33 4.29 21.34 -10.02
CA ASP A 33 3.48 21.82 -11.14
C ASP A 33 2.08 22.22 -10.68
N VAL A 34 1.43 21.35 -9.89
CA VAL A 34 0.08 21.60 -9.34
C VAL A 34 0.08 22.80 -8.40
N LEU A 35 1.07 22.88 -7.49
CA LEU A 35 1.22 24.00 -6.56
C LEU A 35 1.40 25.32 -7.30
N SER A 36 2.30 25.35 -8.28
CA SER A 36 2.58 26.55 -9.08
C SER A 36 1.34 27.04 -9.83
N GLU A 37 0.64 26.13 -10.50
CA GLU A 37 -0.58 26.47 -11.23
C GLU A 37 -1.68 26.99 -10.29
N THR A 38 -1.84 26.33 -9.15
CA THR A 38 -2.89 26.68 -8.17
C THR A 38 -2.57 27.99 -7.47
N ALA A 39 -1.34 28.21 -7.03
CA ALA A 39 -0.90 29.47 -6.42
C ALA A 39 -1.05 30.65 -7.40
N ALA A 40 -0.70 30.46 -8.68
CA ALA A 40 -0.91 31.46 -9.72
C ALA A 40 -2.39 31.80 -9.93
N LYS A 41 -3.28 30.80 -9.97
CA LYS A 41 -4.74 31.00 -10.04
C LYS A 41 -5.29 31.79 -8.84
N HIS A 42 -4.68 31.62 -7.67
CA HIS A 42 -5.09 32.25 -6.42
C HIS A 42 -4.24 33.47 -6.05
N ALA A 43 -3.40 34.00 -6.95
CA ALA A 43 -2.37 34.98 -6.62
C ALA A 43 -2.85 36.22 -5.87
N LYS A 44 -4.01 36.78 -6.26
CA LYS A 44 -4.61 37.94 -5.58
C LYS A 44 -4.95 37.66 -4.12
N GLY A 45 -5.43 36.44 -3.86
CA GLY A 45 -5.80 36.00 -2.51
C GLY A 45 -4.62 35.54 -1.68
N LEU A 46 -3.41 35.45 -2.23
CA LEU A 46 -2.17 35.12 -1.51
C LEU A 46 -1.29 36.35 -1.29
N ALA A 47 -1.74 37.54 -1.69
CA ALA A 47 -0.92 38.75 -1.66
C ALA A 47 -0.49 39.17 -0.24
N ASP A 48 -1.29 38.84 0.77
CA ASP A 48 -1.05 39.12 2.20
C ASP A 48 -0.52 37.89 2.97
N LEU A 49 -0.28 36.75 2.31
CA LEU A 49 0.27 35.56 2.97
C LEU A 49 1.66 35.82 3.57
N GLY A 50 2.48 36.61 2.89
CA GLY A 50 3.91 36.72 3.19
C GLY A 50 4.64 35.41 2.88
N ARG A 51 5.57 35.01 3.77
CA ARG A 51 6.30 33.75 3.64
C ARG A 51 5.64 32.66 4.48
N PHE A 52 5.53 31.48 3.90
CA PHE A 52 5.08 30.28 4.61
C PHE A 52 5.78 29.06 4.05
N SER A 53 6.15 28.13 4.92
CA SER A 53 6.84 26.90 4.56
C SER A 53 6.22 25.70 5.26
N LEU A 54 6.08 24.60 4.53
CA LEU A 54 5.62 23.33 5.07
C LEU A 54 6.59 22.23 4.70
N CYS A 55 6.77 21.25 5.57
CA CYS A 55 7.59 20.08 5.36
C CYS A 55 6.85 18.84 5.87
N GLU A 56 6.76 17.81 5.04
CA GLU A 56 6.21 16.52 5.44
C GLU A 56 7.34 15.47 5.38
N VAL A 57 7.55 14.77 6.49
CA VAL A 57 8.57 13.71 6.62
C VAL A 57 7.87 12.38 6.86
N ALA A 58 8.04 11.47 5.92
CA ALA A 58 7.44 10.15 5.94
C ALA A 58 8.50 9.10 6.29
N HIS A 59 8.38 8.50 7.46
CA HIS A 59 9.26 7.44 7.98
C HIS A 59 8.92 6.08 7.35
N ASN A 60 9.88 5.15 7.32
CA ASN A 60 9.69 3.81 6.77
C ASN A 60 9.20 3.77 5.30
N PRO A 61 9.88 4.47 4.37
CA PRO A 61 9.54 4.40 2.95
C PRO A 61 9.73 2.97 2.41
N PRO A 62 9.13 2.63 1.26
CA PRO A 62 9.30 1.30 0.66
C PRO A 62 10.78 0.96 0.40
N ALA A 63 11.23 -0.22 0.83
CA ALA A 63 12.64 -0.62 0.77
C ALA A 63 13.21 -0.63 -0.65
N TYR A 64 12.38 -0.94 -1.66
CA TYR A 64 12.80 -0.97 -3.06
C TYR A 64 13.28 0.39 -3.58
N LEU A 65 12.93 1.49 -2.93
CA LEU A 65 13.40 2.83 -3.29
C LEU A 65 14.83 3.11 -2.81
N ARG A 66 15.31 2.38 -1.80
CA ARG A 66 16.64 2.59 -1.18
C ARG A 66 16.87 4.04 -0.78
N ALA A 67 15.85 4.65 -0.20
CA ALA A 67 15.85 6.05 0.22
C ALA A 67 16.39 6.25 1.65
N GLY A 68 16.75 5.17 2.36
CA GLY A 68 17.04 5.20 3.79
C GLY A 68 15.77 5.22 4.63
N GLY A 69 15.88 5.69 5.88
CA GLY A 69 14.78 5.69 6.85
C GLY A 69 13.61 6.64 6.54
N THR A 70 13.78 7.64 5.66
CA THR A 70 12.74 8.65 5.39
C THR A 70 12.64 9.05 3.92
N LEU A 71 11.43 9.46 3.52
CA LEU A 71 11.19 10.32 2.36
C LEU A 71 10.55 11.61 2.84
N ALA A 72 11.04 12.74 2.37
CA ALA A 72 10.52 14.04 2.77
C ALA A 72 10.33 14.94 1.56
N TRP A 73 9.44 15.90 1.71
CA TRP A 73 9.29 17.00 0.77
C TRP A 73 8.90 18.26 1.52
N HIS A 74 9.11 19.40 0.88
CA HIS A 74 8.69 20.67 1.43
C HIS A 74 8.20 21.62 0.34
N ALA A 75 7.38 22.59 0.73
CA ALA A 75 7.03 23.73 -0.10
C ALA A 75 7.33 25.05 0.63
N ARG A 76 7.84 26.03 -0.12
CA ARG A 76 8.03 27.41 0.33
C ARG A 76 7.19 28.35 -0.51
N PHE A 77 6.33 29.11 0.15
CA PHE A 77 5.50 30.16 -0.42
C PHE A 77 6.13 31.52 -0.12
N ASP A 78 6.18 32.39 -1.12
CA ASP A 78 6.37 33.83 -0.98
C ASP A 78 5.23 34.51 -1.74
N GLY A 79 4.14 34.75 -1.00
CA GLY A 79 2.84 35.11 -1.56
C GLY A 79 2.33 34.04 -2.53
N ALA A 80 2.23 34.42 -3.81
CA ALA A 80 1.75 33.55 -4.89
C ALA A 80 2.86 32.72 -5.57
N THR A 81 4.12 32.93 -5.21
CA THR A 81 5.25 32.16 -5.74
C THR A 81 5.48 30.97 -4.84
N VAL A 82 5.59 29.77 -5.39
CA VAL A 82 5.82 28.54 -4.62
C VAL A 82 6.87 27.67 -5.27
N THR A 83 7.73 27.09 -4.44
CA THR A 83 8.69 26.05 -4.80
C THR A 83 8.49 24.85 -3.92
N ALA A 84 8.44 23.66 -4.50
CA ALA A 84 8.40 22.38 -3.82
C ALA A 84 9.61 21.54 -4.23
N GLU A 85 10.29 20.97 -3.23
CA GLU A 85 11.53 20.23 -3.41
C GLU A 85 11.51 18.97 -2.54
N ALA A 86 12.22 17.93 -3.02
CA ALA A 86 12.41 16.71 -2.28
C ALA A 86 13.47 16.94 -1.19
N GLY A 87 13.32 16.25 -0.07
CA GLY A 87 14.15 16.42 1.11
C GLY A 87 13.47 17.19 2.23
N GLU A 88 14.02 17.00 3.42
CA GLU A 88 13.56 17.57 4.66
C GLU A 88 14.08 19.01 4.83
N LEU A 89 13.24 19.87 5.42
CA LEU A 89 13.70 21.17 5.93
C LEU A 89 14.14 21.05 7.38
N ASP A 90 15.19 21.78 7.72
CA ASP A 90 15.56 22.02 9.10
C ASP A 90 14.35 22.61 9.85
N ALA A 91 14.12 22.15 11.08
CA ALA A 91 12.96 22.55 11.86
C ALA A 91 12.87 24.07 12.10
N GLY A 92 14.00 24.78 12.10
CA GLY A 92 14.05 26.24 12.24
C GLY A 92 13.64 27.01 10.98
N ASP A 93 13.61 26.33 9.83
CA ASP A 93 13.29 26.90 8.51
C ASP A 93 11.90 26.48 8.01
N CYS A 94 11.07 25.91 8.91
CA CYS A 94 9.76 25.38 8.58
C CYS A 94 8.66 25.96 9.50
N ASP A 95 7.62 26.56 8.91
CA ASP A 95 6.47 27.08 9.66
C ASP A 95 5.52 25.96 10.11
N LEU A 96 5.49 24.85 9.37
CA LEU A 96 4.74 23.64 9.71
C LEU A 96 5.50 22.39 9.25
N LYS A 97 6.00 21.61 10.21
CA LYS A 97 6.55 20.28 9.96
C LYS A 97 5.57 19.20 10.45
N ILE A 98 5.30 18.21 9.61
CA ILE A 98 4.45 17.06 9.92
C ILE A 98 5.25 15.79 9.70
N GLU A 99 5.29 14.91 10.69
CA GLU A 99 5.97 13.62 10.59
C GLU A 99 5.03 12.46 10.93
N GLY A 100 5.16 11.37 10.19
CA GLY A 100 4.42 10.14 10.42
C GLY A 100 4.94 8.97 9.57
N ASP A 101 4.33 7.80 9.71
CA ASP A 101 4.67 6.63 8.91
C ASP A 101 4.24 6.80 7.44
N HIS A 102 5.13 6.43 6.52
CA HIS A 102 4.95 6.58 5.08
C HIS A 102 3.71 5.84 4.58
N SER A 103 3.43 4.63 5.08
CA SER A 103 2.27 3.87 4.63
C SER A 103 0.96 4.59 4.96
N VAL A 104 0.91 5.26 6.11
CA VAL A 104 -0.25 6.01 6.59
C VAL A 104 -0.36 7.35 5.85
N MET A 105 0.74 8.09 5.70
CA MET A 105 0.78 9.36 4.96
C MET A 105 0.41 9.16 3.48
N SER A 106 0.92 8.11 2.83
CA SER A 106 0.60 7.79 1.44
C SER A 106 -0.88 7.48 1.24
N ASN A 107 -1.51 6.82 2.22
CA ASN A 107 -2.95 6.55 2.19
C ASN A 107 -3.80 7.80 2.48
N LEU A 108 -3.38 8.65 3.42
CA LEU A 108 -4.02 9.95 3.66
C LEU A 108 -3.93 10.82 2.41
N GLY A 109 -2.78 10.83 1.74
CA GLY A 109 -2.52 11.54 0.48
C GLY A 109 -3.35 11.07 -0.72
N ARG A 110 -4.20 10.05 -0.55
CA ARG A 110 -5.16 9.59 -1.56
C ARG A 110 -6.61 9.95 -1.26
N ILE A 111 -6.90 10.47 -0.08
CA ILE A 111 -8.26 10.88 0.27
C ILE A 111 -8.65 12.09 -0.58
N VAL A 112 -9.82 12.05 -1.20
CA VAL A 112 -10.33 13.18 -1.98
C VAL A 112 -11.39 13.89 -1.16
N SER A 113 -11.23 15.19 -0.96
CA SER A 113 -12.23 16.02 -0.29
C SER A 113 -13.35 16.42 -1.25
N HIS A 114 -12.99 16.86 -2.46
CA HIS A 114 -13.97 17.34 -3.44
C HIS A 114 -14.88 16.22 -3.97
N GLY A 115 -16.20 16.46 -3.95
CA GLY A 115 -17.18 15.52 -4.52
C GLY A 115 -17.44 14.25 -3.70
N LYS A 116 -16.82 14.12 -2.52
CA LYS A 116 -17.07 13.03 -1.57
C LYS A 116 -17.94 13.50 -0.41
N ASP A 117 -18.63 12.57 0.24
CA ASP A 117 -19.37 12.83 1.48
C ASP A 117 -18.38 13.22 2.59
N PRO A 118 -18.50 14.43 3.19
CA PRO A 118 -17.62 14.87 4.27
C PRO A 118 -17.56 13.91 5.46
N ALA A 119 -18.66 13.20 5.78
CA ALA A 119 -18.66 12.23 6.87
C ALA A 119 -17.78 11.00 6.56
N VAL A 120 -17.78 10.56 5.30
CA VAL A 120 -16.93 9.46 4.83
C VAL A 120 -15.46 9.88 4.81
N VAL A 121 -15.17 11.09 4.34
CA VAL A 121 -13.82 11.68 4.35
C VAL A 121 -13.28 11.77 5.78
N ALA A 122 -14.06 12.35 6.71
CA ALA A 122 -13.67 12.49 8.10
C ALA A 122 -13.44 11.13 8.78
N ALA A 123 -14.30 10.14 8.52
CA ALA A 123 -14.15 8.80 9.08
C ALA A 123 -12.90 8.07 8.54
N ALA A 124 -12.59 8.23 7.24
CA ALA A 124 -11.38 7.68 6.65
C ALA A 124 -10.11 8.33 7.24
N GLN A 125 -10.09 9.66 7.35
CA GLN A 125 -8.99 10.39 7.98
C GLN A 125 -8.80 9.98 9.44
N ALA A 126 -9.88 9.93 10.22
CA ALA A 126 -9.84 9.52 11.62
C ALA A 126 -9.33 8.09 11.79
N ARG A 127 -9.72 7.15 10.92
CA ARG A 127 -9.16 5.79 10.93
C ARG A 127 -7.65 5.81 10.69
N LEU A 128 -7.19 6.44 9.60
CA LEU A 128 -5.77 6.43 9.23
C LEU A 128 -4.90 7.17 10.25
N GLN A 129 -5.36 8.30 10.78
CA GLN A 129 -4.61 9.08 11.77
C GLN A 129 -4.32 8.30 13.06
N LYS A 130 -5.13 7.29 13.41
CA LYS A 130 -4.85 6.42 14.57
C LYS A 130 -3.70 5.44 14.34
N LEU A 131 -3.34 5.13 13.09
CA LEU A 131 -2.40 4.06 12.75
C LEU A 131 -0.94 4.49 12.87
N SER A 132 -0.68 5.80 12.89
CA SER A 132 0.67 6.37 12.98
C SER A 132 0.84 7.12 14.30
N LYS A 133 2.07 7.12 14.82
CA LYS A 133 2.55 8.20 15.68
C LYS A 133 2.70 9.46 14.83
N TRP A 134 2.34 10.62 15.37
CA TRP A 134 2.45 11.89 14.66
C TRP A 134 3.26 12.88 15.45
N GLU A 135 4.15 13.59 14.77
CA GLU A 135 4.85 14.74 15.33
C GLU A 135 4.53 15.98 14.50
N PHE A 136 4.23 17.08 15.20
CA PHE A 136 3.89 18.36 14.60
C PHE A 136 4.78 19.43 15.20
N ASN A 137 5.47 20.18 14.35
CA ASN A 137 6.19 21.39 14.75
C ASN A 137 5.59 22.59 14.01
N GLY A 138 5.37 23.69 14.71
CA GLY A 138 4.74 24.88 14.15
C GLY A 138 3.21 24.82 14.15
N ALA A 139 2.57 25.56 13.24
CA ALA A 139 1.12 25.73 13.25
C ALA A 139 0.53 25.64 11.85
N PHE A 140 -0.64 24.99 11.75
CA PHE A 140 -1.41 24.98 10.51
C PHE A 140 -1.78 26.41 10.06
N PRO A 141 -1.65 26.71 8.76
CA PRO A 141 -1.93 28.05 8.27
C PRO A 141 -3.41 28.39 8.45
N GLN A 142 -3.69 29.51 9.11
CA GLN A 142 -5.05 30.05 9.25
C GLN A 142 -5.50 30.82 8.00
N HIS A 143 -4.60 30.98 7.03
CA HIS A 143 -4.85 31.71 5.80
C HIS A 143 -5.79 30.93 4.88
N ALA A 144 -7.05 31.37 4.74
CA ALA A 144 -8.10 30.63 4.03
C ALA A 144 -7.77 30.28 2.57
N VAL A 145 -7.11 31.20 1.84
CA VAL A 145 -6.71 30.95 0.45
C VAL A 145 -5.58 29.92 0.36
N LEU A 146 -4.55 30.00 1.20
CA LEU A 146 -3.53 28.95 1.30
C LEU A 146 -4.15 27.59 1.65
N GLY A 147 -5.09 27.54 2.60
CA GLY A 147 -5.83 26.30 2.89
C GLY A 147 -6.61 25.76 1.68
N THR A 148 -7.07 26.63 0.78
CA THR A 148 -7.69 26.21 -0.50
C THR A 148 -6.64 25.67 -1.47
N VAL A 149 -5.49 26.34 -1.61
CA VAL A 149 -4.37 25.89 -2.45
C VAL A 149 -3.89 24.50 -2.03
N LEU A 150 -3.67 24.28 -0.73
CA LEU A 150 -3.22 22.99 -0.19
C LEU A 150 -4.25 21.87 -0.38
N ARG A 151 -5.56 22.15 -0.21
CA ARG A 151 -6.61 21.17 -0.53
C ARG A 151 -6.65 20.84 -2.01
N THR A 152 -6.52 21.83 -2.89
CA THR A 152 -6.49 21.60 -4.35
C THR A 152 -5.26 20.78 -4.75
N LEU A 153 -4.10 21.05 -4.16
CA LEU A 153 -2.92 20.19 -4.32
C LEU A 153 -3.25 18.75 -3.92
N HIS A 154 -3.76 18.56 -2.71
CA HIS A 154 -4.06 17.24 -2.16
C HIS A 154 -5.00 16.45 -3.08
N ASP A 155 -6.15 17.03 -3.46
CA ASP A 155 -7.13 16.37 -4.33
C ASP A 155 -6.56 16.07 -5.73
N ALA A 156 -5.69 16.93 -6.27
CA ALA A 156 -5.05 16.72 -7.57
C ALA A 156 -3.97 15.62 -7.54
N MET A 157 -3.25 15.50 -6.42
CA MET A 157 -2.23 14.47 -6.24
C MET A 157 -2.82 13.12 -5.83
N ALA A 158 -3.99 13.09 -5.19
CA ALA A 158 -4.66 11.87 -4.73
C ALA A 158 -4.74 10.72 -5.76
N PRO A 159 -5.16 10.92 -7.03
CA PRO A 159 -5.18 9.84 -8.03
C PRO A 159 -3.79 9.39 -8.48
N ARG A 160 -2.74 10.20 -8.26
CA ARG A 160 -1.34 9.92 -8.62
C ARG A 160 -0.59 9.23 -7.48
N THR A 161 -0.94 9.53 -6.23
CA THR A 161 -0.30 8.95 -5.04
C THR A 161 -0.59 7.46 -4.94
N MET A 162 0.46 6.65 -4.84
CA MET A 162 0.36 5.20 -4.68
C MET A 162 -0.08 4.83 -3.25
N PRO A 163 -1.13 4.01 -3.04
CA PRO A 163 -1.54 3.57 -1.70
C PRO A 163 -0.55 2.54 -1.18
N ARG A 164 -0.49 2.39 0.16
CA ARG A 164 0.23 1.31 0.81
C ARG A 164 -0.69 0.59 1.78
N PHE A 165 -0.98 -0.67 1.53
CA PHE A 165 -1.89 -1.47 2.36
C PHE A 165 -1.18 -2.70 2.88
N VAL A 166 -1.68 -3.26 3.98
CA VAL A 166 -1.17 -4.54 4.49
C VAL A 166 -1.46 -5.66 3.48
N TRP A 167 -0.46 -6.50 3.21
CA TRP A 167 -0.55 -7.57 2.22
C TRP A 167 -1.73 -8.51 2.48
N MET A 168 -2.47 -8.85 1.42
CA MET A 168 -3.68 -9.69 1.43
C MET A 168 -4.89 -9.13 2.22
N SER A 169 -4.83 -7.89 2.70
CA SER A 169 -6.01 -7.23 3.26
C SER A 169 -7.07 -6.93 2.17
N PRO A 170 -8.34 -6.70 2.53
CA PRO A 170 -9.36 -6.28 1.56
C PRO A 170 -8.95 -5.04 0.76
N GLU A 171 -8.30 -4.05 1.40
CA GLU A 171 -7.78 -2.86 0.74
C GLU A 171 -6.66 -3.17 -0.26
N TRP A 172 -5.76 -4.09 0.07
CA TRP A 172 -4.74 -4.57 -0.86
C TRP A 172 -5.34 -5.27 -2.07
N VAL A 173 -6.33 -6.15 -1.85
CA VAL A 173 -7.04 -6.86 -2.92
C VAL A 173 -7.82 -5.89 -3.81
N SER A 174 -8.27 -4.74 -3.29
CA SER A 174 -8.88 -3.70 -4.12
C SER A 174 -7.92 -3.19 -5.20
N SER A 175 -6.64 -3.02 -4.85
CA SER A 175 -5.59 -2.64 -5.82
C SER A 175 -5.37 -3.75 -6.85
N ALA A 176 -5.31 -5.01 -6.40
CA ALA A 176 -5.18 -6.16 -7.29
C ALA A 176 -6.36 -6.25 -8.27
N ARG A 177 -7.60 -6.05 -7.78
CA ARG A 177 -8.81 -6.00 -8.60
C ARG A 177 -8.70 -4.93 -9.67
N HIS A 178 -8.30 -3.71 -9.30
CA HIS A 178 -8.15 -2.63 -10.28
C HIS A 178 -7.13 -2.99 -11.37
N ILE A 179 -5.96 -3.51 -10.99
CA ILE A 179 -4.89 -3.90 -11.94
C ILE A 179 -5.39 -5.00 -12.88
N VAL A 180 -5.93 -6.08 -12.31
CA VAL A 180 -6.31 -7.28 -13.07
C VAL A 180 -7.50 -6.98 -13.97
N SER A 181 -8.57 -6.36 -13.46
CA SER A 181 -9.77 -6.06 -14.24
C SER A 181 -9.49 -5.07 -15.37
N THR A 182 -8.71 -4.00 -15.10
CA THR A 182 -8.37 -3.01 -16.14
C THR A 182 -7.53 -3.63 -17.25
N ARG A 183 -6.55 -4.48 -16.89
CA ARG A 183 -5.74 -5.19 -17.88
C ARG A 183 -6.60 -6.19 -18.67
N ALA A 184 -7.37 -7.03 -17.99
CA ALA A 184 -8.24 -8.02 -18.64
C ALA A 184 -9.22 -7.38 -19.64
N ALA A 185 -9.77 -6.22 -19.32
CA ALA A 185 -10.70 -5.48 -20.19
C ALA A 185 -10.01 -4.72 -21.35
N SER A 186 -8.69 -4.54 -21.32
CA SER A 186 -7.99 -3.78 -22.36
C SER A 186 -7.96 -4.53 -23.68
N ALA A 187 -7.97 -3.80 -24.80
CA ALA A 187 -7.90 -4.36 -26.16
C ALA A 187 -6.69 -5.29 -26.37
N LYS A 188 -5.62 -5.12 -25.57
CA LYS A 188 -4.42 -5.96 -25.61
C LYS A 188 -4.67 -7.40 -25.13
N TYR A 189 -5.59 -7.61 -24.19
CA TYR A 189 -5.77 -8.91 -23.52
C TYR A 189 -7.19 -9.49 -23.67
N ALA A 190 -8.21 -8.65 -23.85
CA ALA A 190 -9.61 -9.07 -23.83
C ALA A 190 -9.92 -10.24 -24.79
N ASP A 191 -9.39 -10.20 -26.01
CA ASP A 191 -9.65 -11.25 -27.01
C ASP A 191 -9.08 -12.61 -26.61
N GLY A 192 -7.90 -12.64 -25.99
CA GLY A 192 -7.28 -13.88 -25.52
C GLY A 192 -8.01 -14.52 -24.33
N LEU A 193 -8.84 -13.76 -23.61
CA LEU A 193 -9.55 -14.26 -22.43
C LEU A 193 -10.94 -14.82 -22.75
N ARG A 194 -11.46 -14.63 -23.98
CA ARG A 194 -12.86 -14.93 -24.36
C ARG A 194 -13.29 -16.37 -24.08
N ASP A 195 -12.37 -17.32 -24.16
CA ASP A 195 -12.65 -18.75 -23.95
C ASP A 195 -12.01 -19.31 -22.66
N VAL A 196 -11.38 -18.45 -21.87
CA VAL A 196 -10.68 -18.86 -20.64
C VAL A 196 -11.68 -19.08 -19.51
N VAL A 197 -11.64 -20.27 -18.91
CA VAL A 197 -12.36 -20.59 -17.66
C VAL A 197 -11.36 -21.11 -16.63
N TYR A 198 -10.91 -20.21 -15.75
CA TYR A 198 -9.84 -20.51 -14.80
C TYR A 198 -10.02 -19.82 -13.44
N THR A 199 -9.77 -20.54 -12.35
CA THR A 199 -9.80 -20.04 -10.97
C THR A 199 -8.42 -20.21 -10.33
N PHE A 200 -7.80 -19.10 -9.98
CA PHE A 200 -6.56 -19.04 -9.18
C PHE A 200 -6.91 -18.57 -7.77
N ALA A 201 -6.33 -19.19 -6.74
CA ALA A 201 -6.52 -18.78 -5.36
C ALA A 201 -5.25 -18.94 -4.53
N GLU A 202 -5.03 -17.98 -3.63
CA GLU A 202 -4.06 -18.04 -2.54
C GLU A 202 -4.77 -17.78 -1.22
N GLU A 203 -4.46 -18.59 -0.21
CA GLU A 203 -5.06 -18.50 1.11
C GLU A 203 -4.01 -18.79 2.19
N PHE A 204 -3.87 -17.88 3.14
CA PHE A 204 -2.86 -17.91 4.17
C PHE A 204 -3.48 -17.87 5.58
N THR A 205 -3.12 -18.86 6.39
CA THR A 205 -3.54 -19.00 7.79
C THR A 205 -2.57 -18.30 8.74
N ASP A 206 -2.91 -18.27 10.04
CA ASP A 206 -2.06 -17.67 11.08
C ASP A 206 -1.71 -16.21 10.79
N THR A 207 -2.69 -15.49 10.28
CA THR A 207 -2.60 -14.07 10.00
C THR A 207 -2.42 -13.25 11.27
N PRO A 208 -1.66 -12.14 11.22
CA PRO A 208 -1.47 -11.31 12.39
C PRO A 208 -2.77 -10.57 12.76
N ARG A 209 -3.05 -10.50 14.07
CA ARG A 209 -4.31 -9.93 14.59
C ARG A 209 -4.44 -8.44 14.31
N TYR A 210 -3.33 -7.71 14.20
CA TYR A 210 -3.39 -6.29 13.85
C TYR A 210 -4.00 -6.08 12.46
N ALA A 211 -3.81 -7.02 11.52
CA ALA A 211 -4.32 -6.90 10.15
C ALA A 211 -5.62 -7.69 9.92
N PHE A 212 -5.79 -8.80 10.65
CA PHE A 212 -6.95 -9.69 10.57
C PHE A 212 -7.51 -9.93 11.98
N PRO A 213 -8.16 -8.92 12.58
CA PRO A 213 -8.56 -8.93 13.99
C PRO A 213 -9.65 -9.97 14.33
N ASP A 214 -10.42 -10.39 13.33
CA ASP A 214 -11.41 -11.47 13.45
C ASP A 214 -10.81 -12.87 13.28
N GLY A 215 -9.49 -12.96 13.05
CA GLY A 215 -8.77 -14.21 12.77
C GLY A 215 -9.03 -14.77 11.37
N ALA A 216 -9.55 -13.96 10.44
CA ALA A 216 -9.78 -14.39 9.06
C ALA A 216 -8.46 -14.67 8.33
N ASN A 217 -8.47 -15.70 7.48
CA ASN A 217 -7.34 -15.99 6.59
C ASN A 217 -7.12 -14.84 5.60
N GLY A 218 -5.85 -14.50 5.37
CA GLY A 218 -5.45 -13.62 4.29
C GLY A 218 -5.63 -14.34 2.97
N GLY A 219 -6.21 -13.72 1.96
CA GLY A 219 -6.44 -14.42 0.72
C GLY A 219 -6.74 -13.52 -0.46
N PHE A 220 -6.45 -14.09 -1.63
CA PHE A 220 -6.59 -13.46 -2.93
C PHE A 220 -6.99 -14.51 -3.93
N TRP A 221 -8.04 -14.25 -4.69
CA TRP A 221 -8.46 -15.16 -5.74
C TRP A 221 -8.93 -14.40 -6.97
N ILE A 222 -8.76 -15.07 -8.11
CA ILE A 222 -9.16 -14.59 -9.43
C ILE A 222 -9.97 -15.69 -10.10
N ARG A 223 -11.16 -15.35 -10.59
CA ARG A 223 -11.94 -16.19 -11.49
C ARG A 223 -12.04 -15.50 -12.84
N CYS A 224 -11.52 -16.15 -13.88
CA CYS A 224 -11.80 -15.82 -15.27
C CYS A 224 -12.88 -16.78 -15.78
N ASP A 225 -13.97 -16.24 -16.33
CA ASP A 225 -15.04 -17.00 -16.97
C ASP A 225 -15.39 -16.31 -18.28
N ARG A 226 -14.83 -16.82 -19.38
CA ARG A 226 -15.08 -16.38 -20.75
C ARG A 226 -14.95 -14.86 -20.94
N GLY A 227 -13.81 -14.33 -20.52
CA GLY A 227 -13.46 -12.92 -20.60
C GLY A 227 -13.90 -12.09 -19.39
N ALA A 228 -14.87 -12.54 -18.60
CA ALA A 228 -15.22 -11.89 -17.35
C ALA A 228 -14.20 -12.25 -16.27
N VAL A 229 -13.57 -11.26 -15.65
CA VAL A 229 -12.61 -11.46 -14.55
C VAL A 229 -13.15 -10.88 -13.25
N THR A 230 -13.28 -11.74 -12.26
CA THR A 230 -13.68 -11.40 -10.88
C THR A 230 -12.48 -11.61 -9.96
N VAL A 231 -12.24 -10.64 -9.09
CA VAL A 231 -11.16 -10.68 -8.09
C VAL A 231 -11.75 -10.46 -6.70
N GLY A 232 -11.40 -11.31 -5.75
CA GLY A 232 -11.88 -11.23 -4.38
C GLY A 232 -10.81 -11.52 -3.32
N SER A 233 -11.16 -11.15 -2.10
CA SER A 233 -10.32 -11.23 -0.91
C SER A 233 -10.74 -12.39 -0.01
N GLY A 234 -9.83 -12.86 0.83
CA GLY A 234 -10.03 -13.99 1.74
C GLY A 234 -10.07 -15.33 1.02
N PRO A 235 -10.54 -16.40 1.68
CA PRO A 235 -10.68 -17.72 1.10
C PRO A 235 -11.57 -17.72 -0.15
N LEU A 236 -11.29 -18.63 -1.10
CA LEU A 236 -12.14 -18.84 -2.26
C LEU A 236 -13.54 -19.32 -1.82
N PRO A 237 -14.63 -18.60 -2.18
CA PRO A 237 -15.99 -18.99 -1.82
C PRO A 237 -16.34 -20.40 -2.30
N GLU A 238 -17.11 -21.14 -1.51
CA GLU A 238 -17.51 -22.52 -1.82
C GLU A 238 -18.15 -22.67 -3.21
N ALA A 239 -19.00 -21.72 -3.61
CA ALA A 239 -19.64 -21.70 -4.92
C ALA A 239 -18.67 -21.56 -6.11
N LEU A 240 -17.42 -21.18 -5.86
CA LEU A 240 -16.36 -21.04 -6.87
C LEU A 240 -15.30 -22.16 -6.76
N GLN A 241 -15.42 -23.07 -5.80
CA GLN A 241 -14.53 -24.21 -5.65
C GLN A 241 -14.88 -25.35 -6.63
N PRO A 242 -13.92 -26.24 -6.96
CA PRO A 242 -12.50 -26.18 -6.60
C PRO A 242 -11.72 -25.10 -7.39
N ALA A 243 -10.62 -24.61 -6.82
CA ALA A 243 -9.66 -23.80 -7.56
C ALA A 243 -8.89 -24.65 -8.60
N ASP A 244 -8.47 -24.04 -9.70
CA ASP A 244 -7.60 -24.68 -10.69
C ASP A 244 -6.12 -24.61 -10.29
N THR A 245 -5.71 -23.54 -9.60
CA THR A 245 -4.46 -23.48 -8.83
C THR A 245 -4.73 -22.89 -7.47
N LEU A 246 -4.18 -23.56 -6.45
CA LEU A 246 -4.34 -23.20 -5.05
C LEU A 246 -2.99 -23.15 -4.36
N THR A 247 -2.60 -21.97 -3.88
CA THR A 247 -1.52 -21.80 -2.90
C THR A 247 -2.13 -21.72 -1.51
N LYS A 248 -1.70 -22.59 -0.59
CA LYS A 248 -2.12 -22.57 0.82
C LYS A 248 -0.94 -22.66 1.75
N GLY A 249 -0.91 -21.85 2.80
CA GLY A 249 0.15 -21.91 3.79
C GLY A 249 0.01 -20.97 4.98
N VAL A 250 1.08 -20.87 5.76
CA VAL A 250 1.20 -19.93 6.88
C VAL A 250 1.54 -18.54 6.34
N TYR A 251 0.91 -17.49 6.85
CA TYR A 251 1.08 -16.10 6.41
C TYR A 251 2.52 -15.60 6.59
N THR A 252 3.07 -15.75 7.80
CA THR A 252 4.35 -15.17 8.21
C THR A 252 5.54 -15.47 7.30
N PRO A 253 5.85 -16.74 6.93
CA PRO A 253 7.00 -17.03 6.08
C PRO A 253 6.88 -16.50 4.65
N VAL A 254 5.66 -16.19 4.18
CA VAL A 254 5.42 -15.73 2.80
C VAL A 254 5.62 -14.23 2.67
N VAL A 255 5.31 -13.49 3.73
CA VAL A 255 5.27 -12.03 3.73
C VAL A 255 6.51 -11.38 3.14
N PRO A 256 7.76 -11.68 3.57
CA PRO A 256 8.92 -11.00 3.02
C PRO A 256 9.05 -11.17 1.51
N VAL A 257 8.78 -12.38 1.02
CA VAL A 257 8.87 -12.71 -0.40
C VAL A 257 7.72 -12.07 -1.19
N GLY A 258 6.49 -12.18 -0.70
CA GLY A 258 5.29 -11.69 -1.38
C GLY A 258 5.17 -10.17 -1.47
N ARG A 259 6.10 -9.42 -0.86
CA ARG A 259 6.16 -7.95 -0.85
C ARG A 259 7.44 -7.40 -1.48
N THR A 260 8.36 -8.28 -1.88
CA THR A 260 9.59 -7.88 -2.56
C THR A 260 9.27 -7.39 -3.98
N VAL A 261 9.89 -6.29 -4.43
CA VAL A 261 9.81 -5.85 -5.82
C VAL A 261 10.95 -6.52 -6.59
N ASN A 262 10.66 -7.62 -7.30
CA ASN A 262 11.68 -8.46 -7.93
C ASN A 262 12.52 -7.67 -8.94
N ALA A 263 11.89 -6.78 -9.71
CA ALA A 263 12.59 -5.91 -10.66
C ALA A 263 13.58 -4.92 -10.02
N ALA A 264 13.49 -4.65 -8.71
CA ALA A 264 14.35 -3.72 -7.99
C ALA A 264 15.49 -4.41 -7.18
N MET A 265 15.47 -5.75 -7.08
CA MET A 265 16.44 -6.51 -6.29
C MET A 265 17.86 -6.39 -6.86
N THR A 266 18.82 -6.09 -5.99
CA THR A 266 20.25 -6.34 -6.25
C THR A 266 20.55 -7.84 -6.27
N ASP A 267 21.75 -8.19 -6.69
CA ASP A 267 22.23 -9.56 -6.57
C ASP A 267 22.39 -10.00 -5.10
N ALA A 268 22.77 -9.08 -4.20
CA ALA A 268 22.78 -9.35 -2.77
C ALA A 268 21.37 -9.64 -2.22
N ASP A 269 20.37 -8.86 -2.63
CA ASP A 269 18.96 -9.09 -2.25
C ASP A 269 18.50 -10.49 -2.73
N LYS A 270 18.90 -10.90 -3.94
CA LYS A 270 18.53 -12.22 -4.49
C LYS A 270 19.19 -13.37 -3.72
N GLU A 271 20.45 -13.21 -3.35
CA GLU A 271 21.18 -14.19 -2.54
C GLU A 271 20.57 -14.32 -1.14
N GLU A 272 20.25 -13.18 -0.50
CA GLU A 272 19.59 -13.15 0.79
C GLU A 272 18.19 -13.78 0.73
N GLN A 273 17.36 -13.40 -0.25
CA GLN A 273 16.02 -13.96 -0.43
C GLN A 273 16.07 -15.47 -0.72
N ALA A 274 17.06 -15.95 -1.47
CA ALA A 274 17.25 -17.39 -1.70
C ALA A 274 17.62 -18.13 -0.41
N SER A 275 18.49 -17.54 0.42
CA SER A 275 18.84 -18.07 1.74
C SER A 275 17.62 -18.11 2.68
N TYR A 276 16.89 -16.99 2.75
CA TYR A 276 15.64 -16.87 3.50
C TYR A 276 14.64 -17.93 3.05
N SER A 277 14.35 -18.03 1.75
CA SER A 277 13.38 -18.97 1.20
C SER A 277 13.74 -20.43 1.53
N LYS A 278 15.02 -20.78 1.46
CA LYS A 278 15.50 -22.12 1.81
C LYS A 278 15.27 -22.44 3.30
N ALA A 279 15.41 -21.46 4.18
CA ALA A 279 15.18 -21.63 5.61
C ALA A 279 13.68 -21.59 5.95
N ALA A 280 12.96 -20.60 5.43
CA ALA A 280 11.59 -20.29 5.79
C ALA A 280 10.58 -21.30 5.25
N PHE A 281 10.78 -21.82 4.03
CA PHE A 281 9.88 -22.79 3.39
C PHE A 281 10.31 -24.25 3.56
N ARG A 282 11.28 -24.53 4.44
CA ARG A 282 11.68 -25.91 4.75
C ARG A 282 10.52 -26.69 5.36
N ARG A 283 10.48 -28.00 5.12
CA ARG A 283 9.52 -28.90 5.78
C ARG A 283 9.71 -28.87 7.29
N ASP A 284 8.61 -28.80 8.02
CA ASP A 284 8.60 -28.93 9.47
C ASP A 284 9.13 -30.31 9.86
N LYS A 285 10.05 -30.37 10.83
CA LYS A 285 10.72 -31.62 11.22
C LYS A 285 9.77 -32.61 11.90
N THR A 286 8.68 -32.13 12.49
CA THR A 286 7.73 -32.95 13.24
C THR A 286 6.60 -33.42 12.33
N THR A 287 6.01 -32.52 11.55
CA THR A 287 4.86 -32.87 10.69
C THR A 287 5.26 -33.31 9.28
N GLY A 288 6.49 -33.03 8.86
CA GLY A 288 6.99 -33.30 7.51
C GLY A 288 6.37 -32.42 6.41
N GLN A 289 5.45 -31.50 6.76
CA GLN A 289 4.77 -30.64 5.80
C GLN A 289 5.54 -29.33 5.60
N PRO A 290 5.60 -28.79 4.36
CA PRO A 290 6.09 -27.44 4.15
C PRO A 290 5.06 -26.42 4.69
N PRO A 291 5.49 -25.22 5.10
CA PRO A 291 4.58 -24.18 5.57
C PRO A 291 3.71 -23.61 4.45
N VAL A 292 4.07 -23.84 3.18
CA VAL A 292 3.29 -23.44 2.00
C VAL A 292 3.25 -24.59 1.02
N THR A 293 2.09 -24.82 0.43
CA THR A 293 1.82 -25.84 -0.57
C THR A 293 1.14 -25.22 -1.78
N GLN A 294 1.50 -25.71 -2.97
CA GLN A 294 0.81 -25.37 -4.20
C GLN A 294 0.20 -26.64 -4.79
N THR A 295 -1.08 -26.57 -5.16
CA THR A 295 -1.87 -27.72 -5.64
C THR A 295 -2.75 -27.30 -6.82
N SER A 296 -3.29 -28.29 -7.54
CA SER A 296 -4.26 -28.09 -8.64
C SER A 296 -5.55 -28.89 -8.40
N PRO A 297 -6.42 -28.44 -7.47
CA PRO A 297 -7.56 -29.24 -7.00
C PRO A 297 -8.59 -29.63 -8.08
N SER A 298 -8.78 -28.82 -9.12
CA SER A 298 -9.73 -29.10 -10.20
C SER A 298 -9.19 -30.02 -11.30
N GLU A 299 -7.89 -30.33 -11.28
CA GLU A 299 -7.18 -31.10 -12.31
C GLU A 299 -7.16 -30.46 -13.72
N LYS A 300 -7.61 -29.22 -13.91
CA LYS A 300 -7.58 -28.53 -15.22
C LYS A 300 -6.19 -28.22 -15.76
N GLY A 301 -5.15 -28.42 -14.96
CA GLY A 301 -3.76 -28.15 -15.33
C GLY A 301 -3.32 -26.70 -15.05
N PRO A 302 -2.24 -26.24 -15.70
CA PRO A 302 -1.62 -24.96 -15.41
C PRO A 302 -2.47 -23.77 -15.89
N MET A 303 -2.12 -22.58 -15.39
CA MET A 303 -2.77 -21.33 -15.79
C MET A 303 -2.65 -21.10 -17.30
N PRO A 304 -3.76 -20.76 -17.99
CA PRO A 304 -3.74 -20.38 -19.39
C PRO A 304 -2.75 -19.22 -19.66
N PRO A 305 -1.92 -19.28 -20.71
CA PRO A 305 -0.91 -18.27 -21.00
C PRO A 305 -1.47 -16.84 -21.08
N GLU A 306 -2.69 -16.69 -21.59
CA GLU A 306 -3.40 -15.42 -21.76
C GLU A 306 -3.72 -14.79 -20.41
N LEU A 307 -4.18 -15.59 -19.45
CA LEU A 307 -4.40 -15.15 -18.08
C LEU A 307 -3.06 -14.88 -17.38
N ALA A 308 -2.05 -15.73 -17.56
CA ALA A 308 -0.72 -15.52 -17.00
C ALA A 308 -0.11 -14.18 -17.44
N ARG A 309 -0.32 -13.74 -18.69
CA ARG A 309 0.13 -12.43 -19.20
C ARG A 309 -0.60 -11.24 -18.55
N VAL A 310 -1.86 -11.42 -18.14
CA VAL A 310 -2.59 -10.41 -17.37
C VAL A 310 -1.96 -10.25 -15.98
N LEU A 311 -1.61 -11.37 -15.34
CA LEU A 311 -1.07 -11.42 -13.98
C LEU A 311 0.44 -11.20 -13.89
N ALA A 312 1.17 -11.29 -15.01
CA ALA A 312 2.64 -11.21 -15.01
C ALA A 312 3.25 -10.03 -14.21
N PRO A 313 2.74 -8.78 -14.31
CA PRO A 313 3.30 -7.68 -13.52
C PRO A 313 2.71 -7.56 -12.11
N LEU A 314 1.73 -8.40 -11.76
CA LEU A 314 0.91 -8.22 -10.56
C LEU A 314 1.75 -8.24 -9.30
N HIS A 315 2.71 -9.17 -9.21
CA HIS A 315 3.60 -9.29 -8.07
C HIS A 315 4.31 -7.97 -7.79
N ASP A 316 5.12 -7.48 -8.72
CA ASP A 316 5.91 -6.26 -8.52
C ASP A 316 5.03 -5.02 -8.34
N GLU A 317 3.91 -4.92 -9.04
CA GLU A 317 2.97 -3.81 -8.83
C GLU A 317 2.37 -3.82 -7.42
N LEU A 318 1.96 -4.98 -6.90
CA LEU A 318 1.42 -5.05 -5.55
C LEU A 318 2.51 -4.93 -4.48
N SER A 319 3.71 -5.46 -4.73
CA SER A 319 4.86 -5.39 -3.83
C SER A 319 5.30 -3.95 -3.54
N LYS A 320 5.25 -3.06 -4.56
CA LYS A 320 5.50 -1.61 -4.38
C LYS A 320 4.60 -0.97 -3.31
N ARG A 321 3.46 -1.61 -2.99
CA ARG A 321 2.40 -1.13 -2.10
C ARG A 321 2.37 -1.83 -0.75
N THR A 322 3.30 -2.75 -0.48
CA THR A 322 3.27 -3.58 0.74
C THR A 322 4.61 -3.76 1.46
N SER A 323 5.75 -3.48 0.82
CA SER A 323 7.10 -3.61 1.42
C SER A 323 7.18 -2.95 2.80
N GLY A 324 7.87 -3.54 3.78
CA GLY A 324 8.19 -2.89 5.08
C GLY A 324 7.80 -3.67 6.34
N ASP A 325 6.52 -4.04 6.52
CA ASP A 325 6.06 -4.59 7.81
C ASP A 325 6.34 -6.10 7.96
N LEU A 326 6.87 -6.55 9.10
CA LEU A 326 6.97 -7.98 9.41
C LEU A 326 5.96 -8.35 10.49
N PRO A 327 5.33 -9.53 10.39
CA PRO A 327 4.51 -10.05 11.48
C PRO A 327 5.27 -10.17 12.80
N ALA A 328 6.60 -10.36 12.76
CA ALA A 328 7.48 -10.43 13.93
C ALA A 328 7.52 -9.13 14.75
N ASP A 329 7.19 -8.00 14.14
CA ASP A 329 7.14 -6.73 14.87
C ASP A 329 5.92 -6.66 15.82
N TYR A 330 4.89 -7.50 15.60
CA TYR A 330 3.58 -7.34 16.26
C TYR A 330 2.95 -8.64 16.79
N GLU A 331 3.55 -9.80 16.53
CA GLU A 331 3.09 -11.12 17.00
C GLU A 331 4.18 -11.87 17.79
N PRO A 332 3.86 -12.37 19.00
CA PRO A 332 4.87 -12.93 19.91
C PRO A 332 5.33 -14.36 19.56
N ASP A 333 4.56 -15.13 18.79
CA ASP A 333 4.75 -16.58 18.63
C ASP A 333 5.34 -16.98 17.25
N ILE A 334 6.29 -16.19 16.74
CA ILE A 334 6.90 -16.43 15.43
C ILE A 334 8.18 -17.26 15.56
N LYS A 335 8.38 -18.20 14.63
CA LYS A 335 9.58 -19.05 14.58
C LYS A 335 10.84 -18.18 14.35
N PRO A 336 11.98 -18.48 15.00
CA PRO A 336 13.20 -17.69 14.86
C PRO A 336 13.68 -17.49 13.42
N GLU A 337 13.50 -18.48 12.54
CA GLU A 337 13.85 -18.37 11.11
C GLU A 337 13.05 -17.32 10.33
N TRP A 338 11.92 -16.84 10.86
CA TRP A 338 11.07 -15.82 10.24
C TRP A 338 11.06 -14.50 11.01
N ALA A 339 11.70 -14.47 12.19
CA ALA A 339 11.68 -13.33 13.10
C ALA A 339 12.71 -12.25 12.75
N ALA A 340 13.74 -12.59 11.97
CA ALA A 340 14.78 -11.65 11.60
C ALA A 340 14.32 -10.75 10.43
N PRO A 341 14.51 -9.43 10.50
CA PRO A 341 14.31 -8.56 9.36
C PRO A 341 15.24 -8.92 8.21
N SER A 342 14.71 -8.89 7.00
CA SER A 342 15.45 -9.18 5.77
C SER A 342 15.70 -7.90 4.97
N GLY A 343 16.93 -7.69 4.51
CA GLY A 343 17.32 -6.46 3.80
C GLY A 343 16.62 -6.26 2.46
N PHE A 344 16.27 -7.35 1.77
CA PHE A 344 15.53 -7.30 0.50
C PHE A 344 14.08 -6.80 0.62
N ASP A 345 13.49 -6.79 1.81
CA ASP A 345 12.09 -6.36 2.08
C ASP A 345 12.02 -5.07 2.92
N ARG A 346 13.07 -4.77 3.68
CA ARG A 346 13.11 -3.70 4.68
C ARG A 346 14.44 -2.95 4.66
N ASP A 347 14.36 -1.63 4.81
CA ASP A 347 15.56 -0.80 5.03
C ASP A 347 16.16 -1.05 6.43
N ALA A 348 17.47 -0.96 6.57
CA ALA A 348 18.15 -1.18 7.84
C ALA A 348 17.69 -0.19 8.94
N ASP A 349 17.24 1.00 8.54
CA ASP A 349 16.79 2.07 9.43
C ASP A 349 15.27 2.05 9.72
N TYR A 350 14.57 0.96 9.37
CA TYR A 350 13.14 0.83 9.65
C TYR A 350 12.84 0.89 11.16
N ASP A 351 11.95 1.81 11.54
CA ASP A 351 11.55 2.05 12.92
C ASP A 351 10.05 1.73 13.09
N PRO A 352 9.71 0.56 13.68
CA PRO A 352 8.31 0.16 13.88
C PRO A 352 7.55 1.07 14.85
N SER A 353 8.21 1.95 15.61
CA SER A 353 7.55 2.84 16.58
C SER A 353 6.73 3.96 15.94
N TRP A 354 6.91 4.21 14.64
CA TRP A 354 6.03 5.11 13.88
C TRP A 354 4.65 4.52 13.62
N LEU A 355 4.50 3.20 13.66
CA LEU A 355 3.22 2.51 13.54
C LEU A 355 2.65 2.18 14.92
N ARG A 356 1.33 2.24 15.06
CA ARG A 356 0.62 1.96 16.33
C ARG A 356 -0.03 0.57 16.36
N TYR A 357 0.47 -0.37 15.57
CA TYR A 357 -0.09 -1.73 15.44
C TYR A 357 0.04 -2.60 16.70
N GLU A 358 0.79 -2.15 17.71
CA GLU A 358 0.76 -2.74 19.06
C GLU A 358 -0.47 -2.31 19.87
N GLU A 359 -1.06 -1.15 19.58
CA GLU A 359 -2.20 -0.57 20.31
C GLU A 359 -3.53 -0.77 19.59
N VAL A 360 -3.52 -0.65 18.25
CA VAL A 360 -4.71 -0.68 17.40
C VAL A 360 -4.53 -1.63 16.21
N ASP A 361 -5.64 -2.15 15.69
CA ASP A 361 -5.66 -2.86 14.42
C ASP A 361 -5.61 -1.89 13.21
N ILE A 362 -5.57 -2.43 11.98
CA ILE A 362 -5.58 -1.64 10.74
C ILE A 362 -6.87 -0.83 10.51
N TYR A 363 -7.90 -1.04 11.34
CA TYR A 363 -9.15 -0.29 11.34
C TYR A 363 -9.14 0.84 12.38
N GLY A 364 -8.08 0.95 13.18
CA GLY A 364 -7.95 1.94 14.24
C GLY A 364 -8.76 1.59 15.49
N GLU A 365 -9.12 0.31 15.65
CA GLU A 365 -9.81 -0.19 16.84
C GLU A 365 -8.79 -0.78 17.82
N PRO A 366 -8.98 -0.63 19.14
CA PRO A 366 -8.04 -1.15 20.14
C PRO A 366 -7.85 -2.67 20.01
N ARG A 367 -6.61 -3.14 20.17
CA ARG A 367 -6.33 -4.58 20.26
C ARG A 367 -6.88 -5.13 21.59
N GLY A 368 -7.69 -6.19 21.49
CA GLY A 368 -8.30 -6.89 22.63
C GLY A 368 -7.41 -7.94 23.26
#